data_AF-A0A8J6SJ33-F1
#
_entry.id   AF-A0A8J6SJ33-F1
#
_cell.length_a   1.000
_cell.length_b   1.000
_cell.length_c   1.000
_cell.angle_alpha   90.00
_cell.angle_beta   90.00
_cell.angle_gamma   90.00
#
_symmetry.space_group_name_H-M   'P 1'
#
loop_
_entity.id
_entity.type
_entity.pdbx_description
1 polymer ?
#
loop_
_entity_poly.entity_id
_entity_poly.type
_entity_poly.pdbx_seq_one_letter_code
_entity_poly.pdbx_strand_id
1 'polypeptide(L)'
;MEVTESLYNLIEEMGKVEKRAVKSQLIRLISHTIKWKCQPEGRSSSWVITITSARREIKDTQEAKPSLNREFLESIWEKCFIKAVKDAKDEMNIKCEITSLSWEEVFEEEYSLLAEY
;
A
#
# COMPACT_ATOMS: atom_id res chain seq x y z
N MET A 1 -12.38 35.13 -15.41
CA MET A 1 -12.75 34.66 -14.05
C MET A 1 -13.21 33.20 -14.06
N GLU A 2 -14.04 32.78 -15.01
CA GLU A 2 -14.56 31.39 -15.08
C GLU A 2 -13.48 30.33 -15.42
N VAL A 3 -12.53 30.65 -16.31
CA VAL A 3 -11.45 29.73 -16.72
C VAL A 3 -10.46 29.43 -15.57
N THR A 4 -10.14 30.42 -14.75
CA THR A 4 -9.19 30.26 -13.64
C THR A 4 -9.77 29.36 -12.56
N GLU A 5 -11.04 29.54 -12.20
CA GLU A 5 -11.73 28.71 -11.21
C GLU A 5 -11.83 27.24 -11.66
N SER A 6 -12.08 27.01 -12.96
CA SER A 6 -12.09 25.66 -13.53
C SER A 6 -10.74 24.94 -13.40
N LEU A 7 -9.62 25.64 -13.61
CA LEU A 7 -8.28 25.07 -13.47
C LEU A 7 -7.93 24.73 -12.02
N TYR A 8 -8.29 25.59 -11.06
CA TYR A 8 -8.08 25.31 -9.64
C TYR A 8 -8.86 24.06 -9.19
N ASN A 9 -10.14 23.97 -9.55
CA ASN A 9 -10.98 22.81 -9.23
C ASN A 9 -10.40 21.51 -9.81
N LEU A 10 -9.90 21.54 -11.05
CA LEU A 10 -9.26 20.39 -11.67
C LEU A 10 -8.02 19.93 -10.89
N ILE A 11 -7.14 20.87 -10.50
CA ILE A 11 -5.93 20.58 -9.73
C ILE A 11 -6.29 19.98 -8.36
N GLU A 12 -7.32 20.50 -7.69
CA GLU A 12 -7.79 19.96 -6.41
C GLU A 12 -8.36 18.55 -6.54
N GLU A 13 -9.17 18.29 -7.57
CA GLU A 13 -9.73 16.96 -7.83
C GLU A 13 -8.63 15.95 -8.18
N MET A 14 -7.68 16.32 -9.04
CA MET A 14 -6.51 15.50 -9.33
C MET A 14 -5.74 15.17 -8.04
N GLY A 15 -5.54 16.16 -7.17
CA GLY A 15 -4.88 15.94 -5.88
C GLY A 15 -5.61 14.96 -4.96
N LYS A 16 -6.96 14.94 -4.98
CA LYS A 16 -7.76 13.96 -4.24
C LYS A 16 -7.63 12.55 -4.84
N VAL A 17 -7.59 12.45 -6.17
CA VAL A 17 -7.44 11.17 -6.88
C VAL A 17 -6.10 10.53 -6.56
N GLU A 18 -5.00 11.28 -6.65
CA GLU A 18 -3.65 10.77 -6.34
C GLU A 18 -3.55 10.29 -4.88
N LYS A 19 -4.08 11.06 -3.93
CA LYS A 19 -4.14 10.67 -2.51
C LYS A 19 -4.92 9.36 -2.32
N ARG A 20 -6.02 9.17 -3.05
CA ARG A 20 -6.81 7.93 -3.00
C ARG A 20 -6.03 6.76 -3.61
N ALA A 21 -5.33 6.98 -4.73
CA ALA A 21 -4.52 5.95 -5.38
C ALA A 21 -3.40 5.45 -4.45
N VAL A 22 -2.62 6.36 -3.86
CA VAL A 22 -1.57 6.02 -2.89
C VAL A 22 -2.14 5.26 -1.70
N LYS A 23 -3.28 5.73 -1.16
CA LYS A 23 -3.96 5.04 -0.05
C LYS A 23 -4.36 3.61 -0.42
N SER A 24 -4.94 3.41 -1.60
CA SER A 24 -5.34 2.07 -2.08
C SER A 24 -4.12 1.16 -2.25
N GLN A 25 -3.02 1.67 -2.80
CA GLN A 25 -1.80 0.89 -2.94
C GLN A 25 -1.17 0.55 -1.59
N LEU A 26 -1.18 1.47 -0.62
CA LEU A 26 -0.69 1.20 0.73
C LEU A 26 -1.51 0.10 1.42
N ILE A 27 -2.85 0.13 1.28
CA ILE A 27 -3.72 -0.94 1.81
C ILE A 27 -3.38 -2.28 1.15
N ARG A 28 -3.24 -2.32 -0.18
CA ARG A 28 -2.90 -3.55 -0.91
C ARG A 28 -1.56 -4.12 -0.46
N LEU A 29 -0.56 -3.24 -0.31
CA LEU A 29 0.78 -3.59 0.13
C LEU A 29 0.74 -4.19 1.54
N ILE A 30 0.17 -3.48 2.51
CA ILE A 30 0.05 -3.95 3.89
C ILE A 30 -0.72 -5.28 3.95
N SER A 31 -1.83 -5.41 3.22
CA SER A 31 -2.65 -6.63 3.20
C SER A 31 -1.84 -7.83 2.72
N HIS A 32 -1.08 -7.67 1.64
CA HIS A 32 -0.25 -8.76 1.12
C HIS A 32 0.97 -9.07 1.99
N THR A 33 1.54 -8.08 2.68
CA THR A 33 2.56 -8.31 3.72
C THR A 33 2.00 -9.13 4.88
N ILE A 34 0.77 -8.81 5.35
CA ILE A 34 0.09 -9.59 6.39
C ILE A 34 -0.14 -11.02 5.92
N LYS A 35 -0.69 -11.21 4.70
CA LYS A 35 -0.90 -12.53 4.11
C LYS A 35 0.40 -13.33 4.02
N TRP A 36 1.49 -12.70 3.61
CA TRP A 36 2.79 -13.34 3.52
C TRP A 36 3.29 -13.85 4.88
N LYS A 37 3.14 -13.05 5.95
CA LYS A 37 3.58 -13.41 7.29
C LYS A 37 2.65 -14.42 7.97
N CYS A 38 1.34 -14.33 7.74
CA CYS A 38 0.33 -15.17 8.40
C CYS A 38 -0.03 -16.45 7.65
N GLN A 39 0.22 -16.56 6.34
CA GLN A 39 -0.12 -17.74 5.54
C GLN A 39 1.07 -18.21 4.67
N PRO A 40 2.13 -18.80 5.29
CA PRO A 40 3.30 -19.29 4.55
C PRO A 40 2.98 -20.28 3.44
N GLU A 41 1.97 -21.13 3.63
CA GLU A 41 1.49 -22.11 2.66
C GLU A 41 0.78 -21.50 1.45
N GLY A 42 0.29 -20.26 1.58
CA GLY A 42 -0.37 -19.51 0.51
C GLY A 42 0.57 -18.64 -0.32
N ARG A 43 1.87 -18.60 0.05
CA ARG A 43 2.86 -17.79 -0.64
C ARG A 43 2.99 -18.23 -2.09
N SER A 44 2.89 -17.25 -2.98
CA SER A 44 2.87 -17.48 -4.42
C SER A 44 3.58 -16.34 -5.15
N SER A 45 3.96 -16.59 -6.40
CA SER A 45 4.61 -15.58 -7.24
C SER A 45 3.69 -14.37 -7.47
N SER A 46 2.38 -14.59 -7.54
CA SER A 46 1.40 -13.51 -7.64
C SER A 46 1.39 -12.60 -6.41
N TRP A 47 1.58 -13.14 -5.20
CA TRP A 47 1.69 -12.32 -3.99
C TRP A 47 2.97 -11.49 -3.99
N VAL A 48 4.10 -12.09 -4.36
CA VAL A 48 5.38 -11.36 -4.53
C VAL A 48 5.20 -10.22 -5.54
N ILE A 49 4.66 -10.50 -6.72
CA ILE A 49 4.39 -9.51 -7.76
C ILE A 49 3.47 -8.41 -7.23
N THR A 50 2.46 -8.74 -6.42
CA THR A 50 1.52 -7.78 -5.86
C THR A 50 2.19 -6.82 -4.88
N ILE A 51 3.08 -7.32 -4.02
CA ILE A 51 3.88 -6.53 -3.08
C ILE A 51 4.83 -5.60 -3.86
N THR A 52 5.62 -6.16 -4.78
CA THR A 52 6.60 -5.38 -5.55
C THR A 52 5.93 -4.32 -6.43
N SER A 53 4.81 -4.66 -7.08
CA SER A 53 4.05 -3.69 -7.89
C SER A 53 3.44 -2.59 -7.03
N ALA A 54 2.85 -2.91 -5.88
CA ALA A 54 2.30 -1.88 -4.99
C ALA A 54 3.39 -0.92 -4.48
N ARG A 55 4.57 -1.44 -4.10
CA ARG A 55 5.72 -0.59 -3.73
C ARG A 55 6.15 0.33 -4.87
N ARG A 56 6.25 -0.21 -6.09
CA ARG A 56 6.60 0.58 -7.27
C ARG A 56 5.57 1.66 -7.57
N GLU A 57 4.28 1.33 -7.57
CA GLU A 57 3.20 2.30 -7.85
C GLU A 57 3.17 3.45 -6.80
N ILE A 58 3.44 3.14 -5.53
CA ILE A 58 3.60 4.17 -4.48
C ILE A 58 4.80 5.06 -4.80
N LYS A 59 5.95 4.46 -5.13
CA LYS A 59 7.17 5.20 -5.46
C LYS A 59 6.99 6.10 -6.69
N ASP A 60 6.42 5.58 -7.77
CA ASP A 60 6.15 6.34 -9.00
C ASP A 60 5.23 7.54 -8.69
N THR A 61 4.24 7.35 -7.83
CA THR A 61 3.35 8.45 -7.40
C THR A 61 4.09 9.48 -6.53
N GLN A 62 5.03 9.05 -5.69
CA GLN A 62 5.87 9.95 -4.90
C GLN A 62 6.84 10.76 -5.75
N GLU A 63 7.38 10.17 -6.82
CA GLU A 63 8.23 10.86 -7.79
C GLU A 63 7.44 11.93 -8.56
N ALA A 64 6.21 11.61 -8.98
CA ALA A 64 5.31 12.56 -9.62
C ALA A 64 4.80 13.64 -8.66
N LYS A 65 4.59 13.27 -7.38
CA LYS A 65 4.05 14.15 -6.34
C LYS A 65 4.82 14.02 -5.02
N PRO A 66 5.91 14.78 -4.86
CA PRO A 66 6.75 14.73 -3.68
C PRO A 66 6.03 15.04 -2.35
N SER A 67 4.87 15.69 -2.38
CA SER A 67 4.05 15.92 -1.18
C SER A 67 3.37 14.64 -0.64
N LEU A 68 3.31 13.55 -1.41
CA LEU A 68 2.80 12.25 -0.97
C LEU A 68 3.90 11.36 -0.40
N ASN A 69 4.87 11.99 0.26
CA ASN A 69 6.07 11.40 0.85
C ASN A 69 5.77 10.45 2.04
N ARG A 70 6.85 10.02 2.72
CA ARG A 70 6.78 9.18 3.92
C ARG A 70 5.89 9.77 5.02
N GLU A 71 5.99 11.06 5.31
CA GLU A 71 5.15 11.70 6.36
C GLU A 71 3.66 11.58 6.03
N PHE A 72 3.29 11.75 4.75
CA PHE A 72 1.92 11.52 4.32
C PHE A 72 1.49 10.06 4.53
N LEU A 73 2.33 9.08 4.15
CA LEU A 73 2.04 7.66 4.34
C LEU A 73 1.89 7.30 5.83
N GLU A 74 2.78 7.80 6.68
CA GLU A 74 2.73 7.64 8.14
C GLU A 74 1.44 8.24 8.71
N SER A 75 1.02 9.41 8.23
CA SER A 75 -0.23 10.06 8.68
C SER A 75 -1.50 9.26 8.36
N ILE A 76 -1.46 8.38 7.35
CA ILE A 76 -2.59 7.52 6.97
C ILE A 76 -2.39 6.06 7.36
N TRP A 77 -1.26 5.72 7.98
CA TRP A 77 -0.82 4.34 8.22
C TRP A 77 -1.85 3.53 9.00
N GLU A 78 -2.25 4.01 10.17
CA GLU A 78 -3.20 3.32 11.06
C GLU A 78 -4.53 2.99 10.34
N LYS A 79 -5.07 3.97 9.60
CA LYS A 79 -6.30 3.79 8.83
C LYS A 79 -6.15 2.78 7.70
N CYS A 80 -4.98 2.71 7.08
CA CYS A 80 -4.70 1.74 6.03
C CYS A 80 -4.47 0.36 6.60
N PHE A 81 -3.76 0.27 7.73
CA PHE A 81 -3.49 -0.97 8.44
C PHE A 81 -4.77 -1.67 8.89
N ILE A 82 -5.71 -0.94 9.52
CA ILE A 82 -7.00 -1.51 9.96
C ILE A 82 -7.77 -2.12 8.78
N LYS A 83 -7.77 -1.44 7.62
CA LYS A 83 -8.42 -1.95 6.41
C LYS A 83 -7.69 -3.16 5.84
N ALA A 84 -6.38 -3.09 5.74
CA ALA A 84 -5.54 -4.17 5.25
C ALA A 84 -5.67 -5.45 6.09
N VAL A 85 -5.74 -5.32 7.42
CA VAL A 85 -6.01 -6.46 8.33
C VAL A 85 -7.36 -7.09 8.02
N LYS A 86 -8.39 -6.27 7.77
CA LYS A 86 -9.71 -6.79 7.40
C LYS A 86 -9.65 -7.51 6.05
N ASP A 87 -9.09 -6.88 5.02
CA ASP A 87 -9.00 -7.45 3.67
C ASP A 87 -8.21 -8.78 3.69
N ALA A 88 -7.08 -8.83 4.42
CA ALA A 88 -6.29 -10.04 4.58
C ALA A 88 -7.08 -11.14 5.30
N LYS A 89 -7.84 -10.82 6.35
CA LYS A 89 -8.67 -11.81 7.07
C LYS A 89 -9.78 -12.38 6.17
N ASP A 90 -10.45 -11.50 5.42
CA ASP A 90 -11.52 -11.88 4.50
C ASP A 90 -10.98 -12.79 3.37
N GLU A 91 -9.74 -12.57 2.90
CA GLU A 91 -9.11 -13.40 1.87
C GLU A 91 -8.54 -14.74 2.38
N MET A 92 -7.84 -14.74 3.52
CA MET A 92 -7.15 -15.95 4.01
C MET A 92 -8.11 -16.95 4.66
N ASN A 93 -9.24 -16.47 5.21
CA ASN A 93 -10.17 -17.28 6.01
C ASN A 93 -9.49 -18.00 7.21
N ILE A 94 -8.41 -17.41 7.74
CA ILE A 94 -7.68 -17.89 8.94
C ILE A 94 -7.53 -16.77 9.96
N LYS A 95 -7.28 -17.13 11.23
CA LYS A 95 -6.94 -16.17 12.28
C LYS A 95 -5.49 -15.73 12.11
N CYS A 96 -5.29 -14.43 11.92
CA CYS A 96 -3.99 -13.78 11.92
C CYS A 96 -3.89 -12.86 13.15
N GLU A 97 -2.84 -13.04 13.95
CA GLU A 97 -2.60 -12.31 15.21
C GLU A 97 -1.67 -11.10 15.05
N ILE A 98 -1.38 -10.68 13.81
CA ILE A 98 -0.56 -9.48 13.56
C ILE A 98 -1.31 -8.24 14.10
N THR A 99 -0.68 -7.57 15.06
CA THR A 99 -1.19 -6.36 15.71
C THR A 99 -0.52 -5.08 15.21
N SER A 100 0.69 -5.19 14.66
CA SER A 100 1.44 -4.08 14.07
C SER A 100 2.38 -4.57 12.98
N LEU A 101 2.75 -3.66 12.08
CA LEU A 101 3.84 -3.84 11.11
C LEU A 101 4.73 -2.60 11.14
N SER A 102 6.03 -2.79 10.95
CA SER A 102 7.00 -1.70 10.81
C SER A 102 7.09 -1.19 9.38
N TRP A 103 7.73 -0.03 9.21
CA TRP A 103 7.99 0.52 7.88
C TRP A 103 8.88 -0.42 7.06
N GLU A 104 9.91 -0.97 7.70
CA GLU A 104 10.91 -1.86 7.11
C GLU A 104 10.24 -3.14 6.61
N GLU A 105 9.34 -3.76 7.37
CA GLU A 105 8.59 -4.94 6.92
C GLU A 105 7.76 -4.63 5.66
N VAL A 106 7.12 -3.47 5.60
CA VAL A 106 6.20 -3.14 4.51
C VAL A 106 6.94 -2.66 3.26
N PHE A 107 8.04 -1.92 3.39
CA PHE A 107 8.72 -1.26 2.26
C PHE A 107 10.12 -1.82 1.92
N GLU A 108 10.82 -2.42 2.87
CA GLU A 108 12.25 -2.76 2.73
C GLU A 108 12.52 -4.26 2.73
N GLU A 109 11.75 -5.05 3.49
CA GLU A 109 11.88 -6.50 3.57
C GLU A 109 11.69 -7.13 2.18
N GLU A 110 12.59 -8.04 1.81
CA GLU A 110 12.51 -8.75 0.54
C GLU A 110 11.56 -9.94 0.65
N TYR A 111 10.60 -9.99 -0.27
CA TYR A 111 9.61 -11.05 -0.36
C TYR A 111 9.89 -11.90 -1.59
N SER A 112 10.56 -13.03 -1.41
CA SER A 112 10.93 -13.95 -2.49
C SER A 112 10.47 -15.38 -2.17
N LEU A 113 10.20 -16.15 -3.22
CA LEU A 113 9.96 -17.60 -3.12
C LEU A 113 11.23 -18.43 -3.30
N LEU A 114 12.27 -17.81 -3.83
CA LEU A 114 13.58 -18.40 -4.02
C LEU A 114 14.38 -18.05 -2.77
N ALA A 115 14.29 -18.88 -1.74
CA ALA A 115 15.29 -18.84 -0.68
C ALA A 115 16.64 -19.17 -1.32
N GLU A 116 17.63 -18.29 -1.13
CA GLU A 116 19.01 -18.47 -1.57
C GLU A 116 19.53 -19.84 -1.09
N TYR A 117 20.13 -20.60 -2.02
CA TYR A 117 20.90 -21.82 -1.75
C TYR A 117 22.28 -21.49 -1.20
#